data_AF-A0A8S3ICS5-F1
#
_entry.id   AF-A0A8S3ICS5-F1
#
_cell.length_a   1.000
_cell.length_b   1.000
_cell.length_c   1.000
_cell.angle_alpha   90.00
_cell.angle_beta   90.00
_cell.angle_gamma   90.00
#
_symmetry.space_group_name_H-M   'P 1'
#
loop_
_entity.id
_entity.type
_entity.pdbx_description
1 polymer ?
#
loop_
_entity_poly.entity_id
_entity_poly.type
_entity_poly.pdbx_seq_one_letter_code
_entity_poly.pdbx_strand_id
1 'polypeptide(L)'
;MNNGASFHECYETIKILDKIDFEIAYRILLNSNDAFVSLKTKYLTVIIKQRLLNKNGTSCEYIESLALKMISKFGLDISQKLFDALENINNLAEFENIVNFAKENKIKLSDIYVKKATIPVLKRTLEIKFLGGRIKGIDRLKLGTYLDSLLDQSWTFEQLHDFFNIVNESNSQDRARYSIFVLEIILHYKIFPKKENYDKISTTLKNSAESWLKEINKIAVEATFSDRIRVKTSRELIQEFESGNSHIKNLKNLGEEKLRSLIEKIK
;
A
#
# COMPACT_ATOMS: atom_id res chain seq x y z
N MET A 1 30.06 -28.32 -26.59
CA MET A 1 28.64 -28.05 -26.26
C MET A 1 28.26 -29.01 -25.14
N ASN A 2 28.29 -28.54 -23.90
CA ASN A 2 27.82 -29.32 -22.75
C ASN A 2 27.46 -28.31 -21.64
N ASN A 3 26.26 -27.74 -21.73
CA ASN A 3 25.66 -27.03 -20.60
C ASN A 3 24.63 -27.99 -20.03
N GLY A 4 25.10 -28.96 -19.23
CA GLY A 4 24.19 -29.78 -18.45
C GLY A 4 23.34 -28.87 -17.56
N ALA A 5 22.03 -29.15 -17.48
CA ALA A 5 21.16 -28.44 -16.56
C ALA A 5 21.71 -28.56 -15.14
N SER A 6 21.77 -27.44 -14.43
CA SER A 6 22.16 -27.42 -13.03
C SER A 6 21.18 -28.25 -12.20
N PHE A 7 21.64 -28.76 -11.05
CA PHE A 7 20.76 -29.49 -10.12
C PHE A 7 19.51 -28.69 -9.75
N HIS A 8 19.63 -27.36 -9.62
CA HIS A 8 18.52 -26.47 -9.36
C HIS A 8 17.50 -26.45 -10.51
N GLU A 9 17.96 -26.39 -11.76
CA GLU A 9 17.09 -26.43 -12.94
C GLU A 9 16.39 -27.79 -13.08
N CYS A 10 17.08 -28.90 -12.81
CA CYS A 10 16.48 -30.23 -12.79
C CYS A 10 15.40 -30.34 -11.69
N TYR A 11 15.69 -29.87 -10.48
CA TYR A 11 14.76 -29.90 -9.35
C TYR A 11 13.50 -29.06 -9.61
N GLU A 12 13.65 -27.83 -10.12
CA GLU A 12 12.54 -26.96 -10.49
C GLU A 12 11.72 -27.54 -11.64
N THR A 13 12.37 -28.18 -12.62
CA THR A 13 11.68 -28.87 -13.71
C THR A 13 10.81 -30.00 -13.17
N ILE A 14 11.32 -30.82 -12.25
CA ILE A 14 10.55 -31.90 -11.63
C ILE A 14 9.30 -31.36 -10.91
N LYS A 15 9.43 -30.24 -10.19
CA LYS A 15 8.27 -29.60 -9.55
C LYS A 15 7.23 -29.11 -10.55
N ILE A 16 7.66 -28.59 -11.70
CA ILE A 16 6.78 -28.04 -12.73
C ILE A 16 6.00 -29.14 -13.48
N LEU A 17 6.62 -30.32 -13.64
CA LEU A 17 6.04 -31.45 -14.36
C LEU A 17 4.78 -32.03 -13.68
N ASP A 18 4.49 -31.70 -12.43
CA ASP A 18 3.25 -32.14 -11.76
C ASP A 18 1.99 -31.45 -12.33
N LYS A 19 2.14 -30.30 -13.00
CA LYS A 19 1.04 -29.52 -13.60
C LYS A 19 1.08 -29.45 -15.12
N ILE A 20 2.18 -29.86 -15.76
CA ILE A 20 2.31 -29.85 -17.22
C ILE A 20 2.28 -31.28 -17.73
N ASP A 21 1.48 -31.53 -18.75
CA ASP A 21 1.50 -32.79 -19.48
C ASP A 21 2.91 -33.13 -19.99
N PHE A 22 3.30 -34.39 -19.83
CA PHE A 22 4.65 -34.86 -20.17
C PHE A 22 5.00 -34.60 -21.63
N GLU A 23 4.05 -34.82 -22.55
CA GLU A 23 4.30 -34.64 -23.98
C GLU A 23 4.54 -33.16 -24.32
N ILE A 24 3.79 -32.25 -23.69
CA ILE A 24 4.00 -30.81 -23.81
C ILE A 24 5.38 -30.42 -23.27
N ALA A 25 5.72 -30.89 -22.07
CA ALA A 25 7.01 -30.58 -21.44
C ALA A 25 8.19 -31.11 -22.27
N TYR A 26 8.08 -32.33 -22.79
CA TYR A 26 9.07 -32.96 -23.66
C TYR A 26 9.29 -32.16 -24.95
N ARG A 27 8.21 -31.72 -25.62
CA ARG A 27 8.32 -30.87 -26.82
C ARG A 27 8.99 -29.53 -26.52
N ILE A 28 8.70 -28.92 -25.36
CA ILE A 28 9.33 -27.66 -24.94
C ILE A 28 10.83 -27.87 -24.73
N LEU A 29 11.22 -28.95 -24.04
CA LEU A 29 12.62 -29.29 -23.76
C LEU A 29 13.43 -29.55 -25.03
N LEU A 30 12.84 -30.18 -26.05
CA LEU A 30 13.54 -30.49 -27.31
C LEU A 30 13.66 -29.31 -28.27
N ASN A 31 12.65 -28.45 -28.33
CA ASN A 31 12.49 -27.52 -29.45
C ASN A 31 12.64 -26.04 -29.07
N SER A 32 12.82 -25.71 -27.79
CA SER A 32 12.91 -24.31 -27.35
C SER A 32 14.35 -23.82 -27.22
N ASN A 33 14.60 -22.61 -27.69
CA ASN A 33 15.89 -21.92 -27.50
C ASN A 33 16.18 -21.62 -26.01
N ASP A 34 15.12 -21.44 -25.21
CA ASP A 34 15.20 -21.32 -23.75
C ASP A 34 14.14 -22.23 -23.12
N ALA A 35 14.46 -23.52 -23.05
CA ALA A 35 13.53 -24.54 -22.58
C ALA A 35 13.05 -24.29 -21.15
N PHE A 36 13.88 -23.72 -20.29
CA PHE A 36 13.54 -23.52 -18.87
C PHE A 36 12.57 -22.35 -18.69
N VAL A 37 12.78 -21.22 -19.36
CA VAL A 37 11.82 -20.11 -19.36
C VAL A 37 10.50 -20.54 -19.99
N SER A 38 10.54 -21.30 -21.09
CA SER A 38 9.34 -21.83 -21.74
C SER A 38 8.56 -22.78 -20.83
N LEU A 39 9.23 -23.67 -20.10
CA LEU A 39 8.58 -24.56 -19.12
C LEU A 39 7.91 -23.76 -17.99
N LYS A 40 8.62 -22.80 -17.39
CA LYS A 40 8.08 -21.93 -16.34
C LYS A 40 6.90 -21.09 -16.81
N THR A 41 6.97 -20.59 -18.04
CA THR A 41 5.88 -19.84 -18.67
C THR A 41 4.67 -20.75 -18.86
N LYS A 42 4.87 -21.97 -19.36
CA LYS A 42 3.77 -22.93 -19.55
C LYS A 42 3.13 -23.34 -18.24
N TYR A 43 3.94 -23.54 -17.21
CA TYR A 43 3.47 -23.82 -15.85
C TYR A 43 2.54 -22.72 -15.34
N LEU A 44 2.99 -21.45 -15.39
CA LEU A 44 2.17 -20.33 -14.96
C LEU A 44 0.91 -20.18 -15.80
N THR A 45 0.98 -20.42 -17.12
CA THR A 45 -0.19 -20.43 -18.00
C THR A 45 -1.24 -21.44 -17.53
N VAL A 46 -0.83 -22.64 -17.13
CA VAL A 46 -1.75 -23.66 -16.58
C VAL A 46 -2.38 -23.16 -15.27
N ILE A 47 -1.59 -22.60 -14.36
CA ILE A 47 -2.10 -22.05 -13.09
C ILE A 47 -3.09 -20.91 -13.33
N ILE A 48 -2.77 -19.95 -14.20
CA ILE A 48 -3.65 -18.83 -14.54
C ILE A 48 -5.00 -19.36 -15.05
N LYS A 49 -4.97 -20.32 -15.98
CA LYS A 49 -6.18 -20.95 -16.54
C LYS A 49 -7.01 -21.71 -15.51
N GLN A 50 -6.38 -22.27 -14.47
CA GLN A 50 -7.09 -22.93 -13.37
C GLN A 50 -7.76 -21.93 -12.42
N ARG A 51 -7.20 -20.73 -12.26
CA ARG A 51 -7.72 -19.68 -11.35
C ARG A 51 -8.73 -18.72 -12.01
N LEU A 52 -8.77 -18.68 -13.34
CA LEU A 52 -9.76 -17.90 -14.10
C LEU A 52 -11.17 -18.49 -13.95
N LEU A 53 -12.09 -17.69 -13.41
CA LEU A 53 -13.50 -18.08 -13.24
C LEU A 53 -14.25 -18.10 -14.59
N ASN A 54 -14.02 -17.08 -15.43
CA ASN A 54 -14.63 -16.97 -16.75
C ASN A 54 -13.60 -17.29 -17.84
N LYS A 55 -13.55 -18.56 -18.25
CA LYS A 55 -12.68 -19.01 -19.35
C LYS A 55 -13.10 -18.44 -20.72
N ASN A 56 -14.29 -17.88 -20.83
CA ASN A 56 -14.84 -17.37 -22.09
C ASN A 56 -14.33 -15.94 -22.35
N GLY A 57 -13.66 -15.73 -23.49
CA GLY A 57 -13.26 -14.41 -23.97
C GLY A 57 -11.80 -13.99 -23.73
N THR A 58 -11.04 -14.73 -22.91
CA THR A 58 -9.59 -14.46 -22.73
C THR A 58 -8.78 -15.32 -23.70
N SER A 59 -7.98 -14.72 -24.58
CA SER A 59 -7.16 -15.49 -25.52
C SER A 59 -6.03 -16.22 -24.79
N CYS A 60 -5.69 -17.44 -25.25
CA CYS A 60 -4.56 -18.19 -24.71
C CYS A 60 -3.23 -17.44 -24.88
N GLU A 61 -3.10 -16.70 -25.99
CA GLU A 61 -1.93 -15.88 -26.30
C GLU A 61 -1.72 -14.77 -25.28
N TYR A 62 -2.81 -14.11 -24.83
CA TYR A 62 -2.70 -13.08 -23.80
C TYR A 62 -2.28 -13.66 -22.45
N ILE A 63 -2.81 -14.82 -22.07
CA ILE A 63 -2.41 -15.52 -20.84
C ILE A 63 -0.93 -15.93 -20.91
N GLU A 64 -0.49 -16.49 -22.03
CA GLU A 64 0.91 -16.88 -22.24
C GLU A 64 1.85 -15.67 -22.22
N SER A 65 1.45 -14.54 -22.82
CA SER A 65 2.18 -13.28 -22.77
C SER A 65 2.32 -12.75 -21.33
N LEU A 66 1.24 -12.78 -20.54
CA LEU A 66 1.28 -12.38 -19.13
C LEU A 66 2.17 -13.31 -18.30
N ALA A 67 2.07 -14.63 -18.51
CA ALA A 67 2.92 -15.62 -17.83
C ALA A 67 4.40 -15.37 -18.12
N LEU A 68 4.76 -15.13 -19.40
CA LEU A 68 6.13 -14.81 -19.80
C LEU A 68 6.61 -13.50 -19.17
N LYS A 69 5.76 -12.48 -19.15
CA LYS A 69 6.03 -11.18 -18.51
C LYS A 69 6.28 -11.34 -17.01
N MET A 70 5.60 -12.26 -16.34
CA MET A 70 5.82 -12.55 -14.92
C MET A 70 7.14 -13.30 -14.69
N ILE A 71 7.40 -14.37 -15.45
CA ILE A 71 8.63 -15.16 -15.34
C ILE A 71 9.87 -14.29 -15.61
N SER A 72 9.87 -13.53 -16.69
CA SER A 72 10.99 -12.66 -17.04
C SER A 72 11.27 -11.55 -16.01
N LYS A 73 10.24 -11.08 -15.29
CA LYS A 73 10.38 -9.97 -14.33
C LYS A 73 10.68 -10.41 -12.91
N PHE A 74 10.06 -11.50 -12.44
CA PHE A 74 10.07 -11.86 -11.02
C PHE A 74 10.60 -13.27 -10.76
N GLY A 75 10.74 -14.10 -11.79
CA GLY A 75 10.96 -15.53 -11.63
C GLY A 75 9.69 -16.27 -11.15
N LEU A 76 9.83 -17.58 -10.98
CA LEU A 76 8.70 -18.46 -10.69
C LEU A 76 8.15 -18.27 -9.26
N ASP A 77 9.03 -18.14 -8.26
CA ASP A 77 8.63 -18.11 -6.85
C ASP A 77 7.67 -16.97 -6.51
N ILE A 78 8.02 -15.74 -6.91
CA ILE A 78 7.18 -14.56 -6.67
C ILE A 78 5.87 -14.68 -7.46
N SER A 79 5.96 -15.13 -8.71
CA SER A 79 4.79 -15.30 -9.57
C SER A 79 3.79 -16.29 -8.96
N GLN A 80 4.28 -17.44 -8.49
CA GLN A 80 3.47 -18.45 -7.83
C GLN A 80 2.85 -17.92 -6.54
N LYS A 81 3.62 -17.19 -5.74
CA LYS A 81 3.10 -16.61 -4.50
C LYS A 81 2.00 -15.58 -4.72
N LEU A 82 2.06 -14.79 -5.80
CA LEU A 82 0.97 -13.90 -6.22
C LEU A 82 -0.29 -14.71 -6.59
N PHE A 83 -0.14 -15.83 -7.29
CA PHE A 83 -1.27 -16.71 -7.61
C PHE A 83 -1.85 -17.42 -6.40
N ASP A 84 -1.01 -17.91 -5.50
CA ASP A 84 -1.43 -18.60 -4.28
C ASP A 84 -2.13 -17.65 -3.31
N ALA A 85 -1.79 -16.35 -3.35
CA ALA A 85 -2.47 -15.33 -2.59
C ALA A 85 -3.91 -15.08 -3.08
N LEU A 86 -4.21 -15.38 -4.35
CA LEU A 86 -5.53 -15.16 -4.94
C LEU A 86 -6.43 -16.39 -4.78
N GLU A 87 -7.71 -16.15 -4.51
CA GLU A 87 -8.72 -17.20 -4.55
C GLU A 87 -9.11 -17.53 -5.99
N ASN A 88 -9.47 -16.49 -6.76
CA ASN A 88 -9.87 -16.56 -8.17
C ASN A 88 -9.42 -15.31 -8.95
N ILE A 89 -9.50 -15.38 -10.28
CA ILE A 89 -9.22 -14.26 -11.19
C ILE A 89 -10.44 -14.04 -12.08
N ASN A 90 -11.15 -12.93 -11.84
CA ASN A 90 -12.30 -12.51 -12.66
C ASN A 90 -11.88 -11.64 -13.85
N ASN A 91 -10.84 -10.83 -13.65
CA ASN A 91 -10.35 -9.84 -14.61
C ASN A 91 -8.83 -9.94 -14.70
N LEU A 92 -8.32 -10.40 -15.85
CA LEU A 92 -6.87 -10.55 -16.06
C LEU A 92 -6.14 -9.21 -16.13
N ALA A 93 -6.80 -8.16 -16.63
CA ALA A 93 -6.22 -6.82 -16.74
C ALA A 93 -6.00 -6.19 -15.35
N GLU A 94 -6.94 -6.39 -14.42
CA GLU A 94 -6.75 -5.97 -13.03
C GLU A 94 -5.60 -6.70 -12.35
N PHE A 95 -5.44 -7.99 -12.63
CA PHE A 95 -4.30 -8.75 -12.14
C PHE A 95 -2.99 -8.27 -12.76
N GLU A 96 -2.97 -8.00 -14.07
CA GLU A 96 -1.81 -7.40 -14.74
C GLU A 96 -1.40 -6.06 -14.10
N ASN A 97 -2.36 -5.26 -13.65
CA ASN A 97 -2.09 -4.03 -12.91
C ASN A 97 -1.37 -4.29 -11.58
N ILE A 98 -1.72 -5.36 -10.85
CA ILE A 98 -0.97 -5.77 -9.65
C ILE A 98 0.46 -6.17 -10.01
N VAL A 99 0.63 -6.93 -11.09
CA VAL A 99 1.94 -7.39 -11.57
C VAL A 99 2.81 -6.18 -11.95
N ASN A 100 2.24 -5.18 -12.62
CA ASN A 100 2.95 -3.94 -12.96
C ASN A 100 3.31 -3.13 -11.70
N PHE A 101 2.36 -2.95 -10.76
CA PHE A 101 2.60 -2.28 -9.49
C PHE A 101 3.73 -2.94 -8.69
N ALA A 102 3.70 -4.26 -8.56
CA ALA A 102 4.70 -5.02 -7.82
C ALA A 102 6.10 -4.86 -8.44
N LYS A 103 6.16 -4.73 -9.76
CA LYS A 103 7.42 -4.53 -10.51
C LYS A 103 7.99 -3.15 -10.25
N GLU A 104 7.18 -2.12 -10.47
CA GLU A 104 7.56 -0.72 -10.33
C GLU A 104 8.09 -0.43 -8.93
N ASN A 105 7.47 -1.05 -7.93
CA ASN A 105 7.77 -0.82 -6.52
C ASN A 105 8.69 -1.88 -5.89
N LYS A 106 9.24 -2.82 -6.68
CA LYS A 106 10.19 -3.86 -6.24
C LYS A 106 9.71 -4.65 -5.01
N ILE A 107 8.44 -5.06 -5.02
CA ILE A 107 7.82 -5.83 -3.93
C ILE A 107 8.56 -7.16 -3.72
N LYS A 108 8.89 -7.48 -2.46
CA LYS A 108 9.58 -8.73 -2.11
C LYS A 108 8.59 -9.86 -1.86
N LEU A 109 9.07 -11.09 -1.93
CA LEU A 109 8.29 -12.30 -1.59
C LEU A 109 7.68 -12.21 -0.17
N SER A 110 8.40 -11.62 0.78
CA SER A 110 7.96 -11.37 2.16
C SER A 110 6.82 -10.34 2.25
N ASP A 111 6.53 -9.61 1.19
CA ASP A 111 5.45 -8.63 1.22
C ASP A 111 4.13 -9.30 0.82
N ILE A 112 4.17 -10.49 0.23
CA ILE A 112 2.98 -11.27 -0.14
C ILE A 112 2.73 -12.30 0.97
N TYR A 113 1.93 -11.94 1.98
CA TYR A 113 1.50 -12.87 3.06
C TYR A 113 -0.02 -12.92 3.19
N VAL A 114 -0.73 -12.72 2.08
CA VAL A 114 -2.19 -12.81 2.03
C VAL A 114 -2.56 -14.18 1.47
N LYS A 115 -3.59 -14.81 2.02
CA LYS A 115 -4.11 -16.09 1.52
C LYS A 115 -5.57 -15.91 1.10
N LYS A 116 -5.92 -16.46 -0.06
CA LYS A 116 -7.30 -16.49 -0.58
C LYS A 116 -7.96 -15.09 -0.63
N ALA A 117 -7.23 -14.11 -1.14
CA ALA A 117 -7.76 -12.76 -1.36
C ALA A 117 -8.41 -12.62 -2.75
N THR A 118 -9.29 -11.63 -2.86
CA THR A 118 -9.68 -11.07 -4.16
C THR A 118 -8.57 -10.17 -4.71
N ILE A 119 -8.61 -9.88 -6.01
CA ILE A 119 -7.67 -8.95 -6.66
C ILE A 119 -7.62 -7.58 -5.94
N PRO A 120 -8.76 -6.91 -5.67
CA PRO A 120 -8.74 -5.63 -4.94
C PRO A 120 -8.08 -5.73 -3.55
N VAL A 121 -8.34 -6.80 -2.81
CA VAL A 121 -7.76 -7.01 -1.47
C VAL A 121 -6.25 -7.23 -1.55
N LEU A 122 -5.77 -8.02 -2.52
CA LEU A 122 -4.34 -8.22 -2.72
C LEU A 122 -3.64 -6.91 -3.10
N LYS A 123 -4.21 -6.15 -4.05
CA LYS A 123 -3.69 -4.84 -4.47
C LYS A 123 -3.55 -3.90 -3.27
N ARG A 124 -4.65 -3.69 -2.53
CA ARG A 124 -4.69 -2.83 -1.34
C ARG A 124 -3.68 -3.26 -0.28
N THR A 125 -3.53 -4.57 -0.05
CA THR A 125 -2.55 -5.07 0.92
C THR A 125 -1.11 -4.78 0.50
N LEU A 126 -0.80 -4.94 -0.79
CA LEU A 126 0.55 -4.64 -1.33
C LEU A 126 0.85 -3.15 -1.28
N GLU A 127 -0.12 -2.31 -1.59
CA GLU A 127 -0.05 -0.86 -1.47
C GLU A 127 0.27 -0.43 -0.03
N ILE A 128 -0.49 -0.94 0.95
CA ILE A 128 -0.28 -0.65 2.37
C ILE A 128 1.09 -1.12 2.84
N LYS A 129 1.50 -2.33 2.45
CA LYS A 129 2.83 -2.85 2.80
C LYS A 129 3.96 -2.05 2.19
N PHE A 130 3.80 -1.62 0.94
CA PHE A 130 4.76 -0.76 0.29
C PHE A 130 4.91 0.57 1.05
N LEU A 131 3.80 1.29 1.30
CA LEU A 131 3.81 2.54 2.05
C LEU A 131 4.39 2.36 3.46
N GLY A 132 3.99 1.30 4.17
CA GLY A 132 4.49 0.97 5.50
C GLY A 132 5.97 0.61 5.52
N GLY A 133 6.50 0.01 4.45
CA GLY A 133 7.92 -0.29 4.29
C GLY A 133 8.79 0.95 4.10
N ARG A 134 8.21 2.07 3.67
CA ARG A 134 8.93 3.33 3.45
C ARG A 134 9.22 4.09 4.73
N ILE A 135 8.54 3.81 5.83
CA ILE A 135 8.75 4.51 7.09
C ILE A 135 9.39 3.60 8.12
N LYS A 136 10.47 4.07 8.74
CA LYS A 136 11.18 3.34 9.80
C LYS A 136 10.75 3.83 11.19
N GLY A 137 10.79 2.95 12.19
CA GLY A 137 10.57 3.31 13.59
C GLY A 137 9.10 3.40 14.03
N ILE A 138 8.16 2.92 13.21
CA ILE A 138 6.72 2.92 13.50
C ILE A 138 6.23 1.48 13.62
N ASP A 139 5.23 1.27 14.49
CA ASP A 139 4.44 0.04 14.50
C ASP A 139 3.67 -0.14 13.18
N ARG A 140 4.10 -1.12 12.39
CA ARG A 140 3.54 -1.43 11.07
C ARG A 140 2.07 -1.84 11.12
N LEU A 141 1.62 -2.47 12.20
CA LEU A 141 0.22 -2.86 12.35
C LEU A 141 -0.65 -1.62 12.52
N LYS A 142 -0.24 -0.71 13.41
CA LYS A 142 -0.93 0.57 13.64
C LYS A 142 -0.99 1.42 12.37
N LEU A 143 0.14 1.48 11.65
CA LEU A 143 0.23 2.20 10.38
C LEU A 143 -0.70 1.60 9.33
N GLY A 144 -0.77 0.27 9.22
CA GLY A 144 -1.70 -0.40 8.31
C GLY A 144 -3.15 0.03 8.56
N THR A 145 -3.59 0.03 9.82
CA THR A 145 -4.93 0.48 10.21
C THR A 145 -5.21 1.94 9.82
N TYR A 146 -4.22 2.83 9.97
CA TYR A 146 -4.39 4.23 9.56
C TYR A 146 -4.51 4.38 8.04
N LEU A 147 -3.70 3.66 7.28
CA LEU A 147 -3.75 3.69 5.82
C LEU A 147 -5.09 3.13 5.31
N ASP A 148 -5.53 2.01 5.87
CA ASP A 148 -6.84 1.45 5.56
C ASP A 148 -7.96 2.46 5.83
N SER A 149 -7.95 3.08 7.01
CA SER A 149 -8.98 4.06 7.37
C SER A 149 -8.93 5.30 6.48
N LEU A 150 -7.77 5.70 5.97
CA LEU A 150 -7.67 6.86 5.06
C LEU A 150 -8.16 6.54 3.66
N LEU A 151 -7.83 5.36 3.14
CA LEU A 151 -8.37 4.87 1.87
C LEU A 151 -9.91 4.79 1.94
N ASP A 152 -10.46 4.31 3.05
CA ASP A 152 -11.92 4.25 3.27
C ASP A 152 -12.55 5.65 3.36
N GLN A 153 -11.77 6.67 3.72
CA GLN A 153 -12.16 8.08 3.73
C GLN A 153 -11.84 8.82 2.43
N SER A 154 -11.69 8.09 1.31
CA SER A 154 -11.48 8.62 -0.04
C SER A 154 -10.08 9.18 -0.35
N TRP A 155 -9.06 8.95 0.49
CA TRP A 155 -7.69 9.19 0.04
C TRP A 155 -7.34 8.22 -1.08
N THR A 156 -6.73 8.74 -2.15
CA THR A 156 -6.15 7.87 -3.16
C THR A 156 -4.80 7.35 -2.68
N PHE A 157 -4.37 6.24 -3.27
CA PHE A 157 -3.05 5.69 -3.00
C PHE A 157 -1.92 6.68 -3.34
N GLU A 158 -2.07 7.45 -4.42
CA GLU A 158 -1.12 8.49 -4.82
C GLU A 158 -0.98 9.57 -3.76
N GLN A 159 -2.09 10.00 -3.15
CA GLN A 159 -2.07 10.99 -2.07
C GLN A 159 -1.31 10.48 -0.84
N LEU A 160 -1.55 9.21 -0.45
CA LEU A 160 -0.82 8.58 0.65
C LEU A 160 0.66 8.45 0.31
N HIS A 161 0.99 8.08 -0.94
CA HIS A 161 2.35 7.96 -1.41
C HIS A 161 3.10 9.30 -1.34
N ASP A 162 2.51 10.37 -1.84
CA ASP A 162 3.06 11.72 -1.80
C ASP A 162 3.31 12.20 -0.37
N PHE A 163 2.36 11.95 0.53
CA PHE A 163 2.52 12.23 1.96
C PHE A 163 3.80 11.58 2.51
N PHE A 164 4.03 10.29 2.23
CA PHE A 164 5.23 9.62 2.73
C PHE A 164 6.51 9.94 1.97
N ASN A 165 6.44 10.40 0.72
CA ASN A 165 7.60 10.95 0.02
C ASN A 165 8.14 12.16 0.80
N ILE A 166 7.26 13.11 1.13
CA ILE A 166 7.61 14.33 1.88
C ILE A 166 8.21 13.99 3.26
N VAL A 167 7.66 12.96 3.93
CA VAL A 167 8.17 12.49 5.22
C VAL A 167 9.59 11.93 5.11
N ASN A 168 9.87 11.16 4.07
CA ASN A 168 11.15 10.44 3.92
C ASN A 168 12.30 11.29 3.38
N GLU A 169 12.03 12.39 2.69
CA GLU A 169 13.07 13.25 2.09
C GLU A 169 14.10 13.80 3.09
N SER A 170 13.79 13.87 4.39
CA SER A 170 14.72 14.38 5.42
C SER A 170 15.43 13.32 6.27
N ASN A 171 15.10 12.03 6.09
CA ASN A 171 15.69 10.90 6.81
C ASN A 171 15.72 10.99 8.36
N SER A 172 14.92 11.85 9.00
CA SER A 172 14.90 12.03 10.46
C SER A 172 13.88 11.11 11.16
N GLN A 173 14.27 10.53 12.30
CA GLN A 173 13.35 9.72 13.12
C GLN A 173 12.16 10.54 13.64
N ASP A 174 12.37 11.83 13.91
CA ASP A 174 11.31 12.72 14.38
C ASP A 174 10.21 12.93 13.34
N ARG A 175 10.54 13.08 12.04
CA ARG A 175 9.52 13.17 10.98
C ARG A 175 8.67 11.91 10.87
N ALA A 176 9.27 10.73 11.06
CA ALA A 176 8.51 9.48 11.09
C ALA A 176 7.55 9.44 12.29
N ARG A 177 7.98 9.89 13.47
CA ARG A 177 7.10 9.98 14.64
C ARG A 177 5.97 11.00 14.44
N TYR A 178 6.29 12.17 13.89
CA TYR A 178 5.31 13.22 13.64
C TYR A 178 4.29 12.86 12.56
N SER A 179 4.67 12.06 11.57
CA SER A 179 3.72 11.60 10.54
C SER A 179 2.58 10.77 11.14
N ILE A 180 2.84 9.96 12.18
CA ILE A 180 1.78 9.20 12.87
C ILE A 180 0.79 10.11 13.57
N PHE A 181 1.27 11.11 14.29
CA PHE A 181 0.39 12.08 14.94
C PHE A 181 -0.40 12.89 13.91
N VAL A 182 0.21 13.21 12.77
CA VAL A 182 -0.50 13.85 11.65
C VAL A 182 -1.61 12.93 11.15
N LEU A 183 -1.34 11.66 10.84
CA LEU A 183 -2.36 10.68 10.41
C LEU A 183 -3.49 10.52 11.46
N GLU A 184 -3.14 10.53 12.75
CA GLU A 184 -4.10 10.44 13.85
C GLU A 184 -5.03 11.66 13.91
N ILE A 185 -4.49 12.89 13.79
CA ILE A 185 -5.29 14.12 13.72
C ILE A 185 -6.19 14.09 12.48
N ILE A 186 -5.61 13.73 11.34
CA ILE A 186 -6.27 13.59 10.04
C ILE A 186 -7.51 12.69 10.16
N LEU A 187 -7.37 11.54 10.80
CA LEU A 187 -8.45 10.57 11.00
C LEU A 187 -9.46 11.02 12.05
N HIS A 188 -9.00 11.54 13.19
CA HIS A 188 -9.86 11.97 14.28
C HIS A 188 -10.84 13.07 13.86
N TYR A 189 -10.35 14.05 13.09
CA TYR A 189 -11.14 15.21 12.67
C TYR A 189 -11.78 15.06 11.29
N LYS A 190 -11.59 13.93 10.60
CA LYS A 190 -12.18 13.66 9.27
C LYS A 190 -11.96 14.82 8.28
N ILE A 191 -10.75 15.35 8.22
CA ILE A 191 -10.42 16.58 7.47
C ILE A 191 -10.63 16.41 5.94
N PHE A 192 -10.92 15.19 5.46
CA PHE A 192 -10.60 14.79 4.08
C PHE A 192 -11.69 14.51 3.05
N PRO A 193 -13.00 14.72 3.28
CA PRO A 193 -13.91 14.63 2.15
C PRO A 193 -13.70 15.76 1.10
N LYS A 194 -12.80 16.75 1.34
CA LYS A 194 -12.60 17.92 0.46
C LYS A 194 -11.16 18.07 -0.06
N LYS A 195 -11.01 18.20 -1.39
CA LYS A 195 -9.73 18.37 -2.11
C LYS A 195 -8.88 19.53 -1.60
N GLU A 196 -9.51 20.63 -1.17
CA GLU A 196 -8.84 21.83 -0.66
C GLU A 196 -7.97 21.58 0.59
N ASN A 197 -8.32 20.57 1.41
CA ASN A 197 -7.56 20.26 2.61
C ASN A 197 -6.30 19.45 2.30
N TYR A 198 -6.30 18.66 1.21
CA TYR A 198 -5.10 17.95 0.75
C TYR A 198 -3.97 18.92 0.40
N ASP A 199 -4.25 19.97 -0.38
CA ASP A 199 -3.23 20.93 -0.82
C ASP A 199 -2.64 21.72 0.37
N LYS A 200 -3.49 22.10 1.33
CA LYS A 200 -3.05 22.76 2.58
C LYS A 200 -2.13 21.85 3.39
N ILE A 201 -2.44 20.57 3.46
CA ILE A 201 -1.68 19.58 4.23
C ILE A 201 -0.36 19.27 3.52
N SER A 202 -0.38 19.02 2.22
CA SER A 202 0.84 18.85 1.41
C SER A 202 1.78 20.05 1.55
N THR A 203 1.24 21.27 1.51
CA THR A 203 2.02 22.50 1.73
C THR A 203 2.61 22.56 3.14
N THR A 204 1.81 22.22 4.16
CA THR A 204 2.25 22.18 5.56
C THR A 204 3.40 21.20 5.76
N LEU A 205 3.35 20.03 5.12
CA LEU A 205 4.35 18.98 5.25
C LEU A 205 5.71 19.36 4.64
N LYS A 206 5.76 20.37 3.77
CA LYS A 206 7.03 20.91 3.25
C LYS A 206 7.81 21.73 4.29
N ASN A 207 7.18 22.10 5.40
CA ASN A 207 7.81 22.88 6.47
C ASN A 207 8.59 22.00 7.48
N SER A 208 9.10 22.61 8.55
CA SER A 208 9.74 21.86 9.65
C SER A 208 8.75 20.90 10.32
N ALA A 209 9.25 19.75 10.79
CA ALA A 209 8.42 18.71 11.38
C ALA A 209 7.64 19.19 12.61
N GLU A 210 8.23 20.09 13.38
CA GLU A 210 7.61 20.77 14.53
C GLU A 210 6.40 21.62 14.13
N SER A 211 6.42 22.20 12.93
CA SER A 211 5.31 23.01 12.40
C SER A 211 4.14 22.16 11.94
N TRP A 212 4.37 20.90 11.57
CA TRP A 212 3.33 20.02 11.04
C TRP A 212 2.18 19.85 12.02
N LEU A 213 2.47 19.48 13.27
CA LEU A 213 1.41 19.23 14.25
C LEU A 213 0.55 20.47 14.49
N LYS A 214 1.18 21.65 14.55
CA LYS A 214 0.49 22.91 14.79
C LYS A 214 -0.43 23.27 13.62
N GLU A 215 0.10 23.25 12.39
CA GLU A 215 -0.62 23.69 11.21
C GLU A 215 -1.63 22.65 10.72
N ILE A 216 -1.34 21.35 10.81
CA ILE A 216 -2.32 20.28 10.53
C ILE A 216 -3.48 20.36 11.53
N ASN A 217 -3.21 20.58 12.82
CA ASN A 217 -4.27 20.76 13.80
C ASN A 217 -5.13 22.01 13.51
N LYS A 218 -4.51 23.09 13.03
CA LYS A 218 -5.26 24.28 12.59
C LYS A 218 -6.18 23.96 11.41
N ILE A 219 -5.68 23.26 10.39
CA ILE A 219 -6.49 22.79 9.25
C ILE A 219 -7.63 21.88 9.72
N ALA A 220 -7.36 20.99 10.69
CA ALA A 220 -8.35 20.09 11.26
C ALA A 220 -9.50 20.83 11.94
N VAL A 221 -9.17 21.83 12.76
CA VAL A 221 -10.10 22.74 13.41
C VAL A 221 -10.91 23.48 12.34
N GLU A 222 -10.25 24.15 11.38
CA GLU A 222 -10.94 24.88 10.31
C GLU A 222 -11.92 23.99 9.52
N ALA A 223 -11.53 22.77 9.15
CA ALA A 223 -12.38 21.82 8.43
C ALA A 223 -13.57 21.34 9.28
N THR A 224 -13.35 21.08 10.57
CA THR A 224 -14.41 20.60 11.48
C THR A 224 -15.43 21.69 11.82
N PHE A 225 -14.99 22.94 11.90
CA PHE A 225 -15.85 24.07 12.30
C PHE A 225 -16.45 24.84 11.11
N SER A 226 -15.95 24.65 9.89
CA SER A 226 -16.59 25.18 8.67
C SER A 226 -17.91 24.46 8.33
N ASP A 227 -18.06 23.18 8.70
CA ASP A 227 -19.29 22.41 8.48
C ASP A 227 -20.34 22.57 9.62
N ARG A 228 -20.01 23.26 10.72
CA ARG A 228 -20.94 23.57 11.81
C ARG A 228 -21.21 25.08 11.84
N ILE A 229 -22.33 25.51 11.25
CA ILE A 229 -22.83 26.90 11.32
C ILE A 229 -23.26 27.22 12.77
N ARG A 230 -22.27 27.40 13.63
CA ARG A 230 -22.25 28.22 14.84
C ARG A 230 -20.77 28.27 15.21
N VAL A 231 -20.15 29.43 15.01
CA VAL A 231 -18.77 29.68 15.44
C VAL A 231 -18.73 29.44 16.94
N LYS A 232 -18.16 28.32 17.35
CA LYS A 232 -17.91 28.01 18.76
C LYS A 232 -16.79 28.92 19.24
N THR A 233 -16.97 29.49 20.42
CA THR A 233 -15.96 30.30 21.09
C THR A 233 -14.74 29.44 21.41
N SER A 234 -13.56 30.06 21.50
CA SER A 234 -12.30 29.37 21.87
C SER A 234 -12.41 28.57 23.17
N ARG A 235 -13.31 28.97 24.07
CA ARG A 235 -13.61 28.29 25.33
C ARG A 235 -14.39 26.97 25.12
N GLU A 236 -15.39 26.98 24.24
CA GLU A 236 -16.16 25.78 23.87
C GLU A 236 -15.28 24.75 23.15
N LEU A 237 -14.35 25.22 22.30
CA LEU A 237 -13.40 24.36 21.57
C LEU A 237 -12.41 23.65 22.50
N ILE A 238 -11.92 24.34 23.52
CA ILE A 238 -10.98 23.79 24.50
C ILE A 238 -11.70 22.82 25.44
N GLN A 239 -12.93 23.12 25.86
CA GLN A 239 -13.71 22.17 26.64
C GLN A 239 -14.00 20.87 25.88
N GLU A 240 -14.29 20.92 24.58
CA GLU A 240 -14.45 19.72 23.76
C GLU A 240 -13.15 18.94 23.59
N PHE A 241 -12.03 19.64 23.40
CA PHE A 241 -10.71 19.01 23.31
C PHE A 241 -10.29 18.37 24.64
N GLU A 242 -10.48 19.05 25.77
CA GLU A 242 -10.15 18.54 27.11
C GLU A 242 -11.06 17.39 27.55
N SER A 243 -12.36 17.46 27.23
CA SER A 243 -13.30 16.36 27.53
C SER A 243 -13.02 15.12 26.69
N GLY A 244 -12.75 15.28 25.40
CA GLY A 244 -12.40 14.19 24.48
C GLY A 244 -11.04 13.55 24.77
N ASN A 245 -10.09 14.30 25.33
CA ASN A 245 -8.72 13.83 25.61
C ASN A 245 -8.42 13.73 27.12
N SER A 246 -9.46 13.63 27.95
CA SER A 246 -9.37 13.62 29.43
C SER A 246 -8.47 12.51 30.02
N HIS A 247 -8.15 11.49 29.23
CA HIS A 247 -7.28 10.37 29.59
C HIS A 247 -5.78 10.66 29.34
N ILE A 248 -5.42 11.75 28.65
CA ILE A 248 -4.04 12.12 28.34
C ILE A 248 -3.61 13.30 29.22
N LYS A 249 -3.01 12.99 30.39
CA LYS A 249 -2.65 13.99 31.42
C LYS A 249 -1.81 15.18 30.93
N ASN A 250 -0.95 14.98 29.92
CA ASN A 250 -0.05 16.03 29.43
C ASN A 250 -0.70 17.01 28.43
N LEU A 251 -1.86 16.66 27.84
CA LEU A 251 -2.55 17.52 26.87
C LEU A 251 -3.35 18.65 27.54
N LYS A 252 -3.83 18.42 28.76
CA LYS A 252 -4.59 19.41 29.54
C LYS A 252 -3.75 20.64 29.88
N ASN A 253 -2.51 20.43 30.32
CA ASN A 253 -1.59 21.52 30.66
C ASN A 253 -1.18 22.36 29.43
N LEU A 254 -1.08 21.72 28.26
CA LEU A 254 -0.70 22.36 27.00
C LEU A 254 -1.82 23.24 26.42
N GLY A 255 -3.08 22.89 26.69
CA GLY A 255 -4.26 23.69 26.36
C GLY A 255 -4.35 24.96 27.22
N GLU A 256 -4.16 24.82 28.53
CA GLU A 256 -4.23 25.95 29.48
C GLU A 256 -3.10 26.98 29.29
N GLU A 257 -1.86 26.54 29.06
CA GLU A 257 -0.72 27.44 28.81
C GLU A 257 -0.88 28.24 27.51
N LYS A 258 -1.30 27.59 26.43
CA LYS A 258 -1.50 28.28 25.13
C LYS A 258 -2.66 29.27 25.20
N LEU A 259 -3.73 28.95 25.92
CA LEU A 259 -4.88 29.85 26.08
C LEU A 259 -4.52 31.11 26.87
N ARG A 260 -3.76 30.98 27.96
CA ARG A 260 -3.25 32.15 28.71
C ARG A 260 -2.40 33.04 27.82
N SER A 261 -1.49 32.46 27.03
CA SER A 261 -0.64 33.23 26.11
C SER A 261 -1.43 33.94 24.99
N LEU A 262 -2.55 33.37 24.57
CA LEU A 262 -3.43 33.95 23.55
C LEU A 262 -4.31 35.07 24.12
N ILE A 263 -4.81 34.91 25.35
CA ILE A 263 -5.58 35.95 26.05
C ILE A 263 -4.69 37.14 26.42
N GLU A 264 -3.43 36.91 26.81
CA GLU A 264 -2.45 37.98 27.06
C GLU A 264 -2.07 38.75 25.80
N LYS A 265 -2.16 38.15 24.61
CA LYS A 265 -1.90 38.82 23.32
C LYS A 265 -3.08 39.60 22.76
N ILE A 266 -4.26 39.48 23.36
CA ILE A 266 -5.49 40.17 22.96
C ILE A 266 -5.78 41.39 23.87
N LYS A 267 -5.06 41.51 25.00
CA LYS A 267 -4.99 42.74 25.80
C LYS A 267 -3.88 43.64 25.28
#